data_AF-A0A950PZS3-F1
#
_entry.id   AF-A0A950PZS3-F1
#
_cell.length_a   1.000
_cell.length_b   1.000
_cell.length_c   1.000
_cell.angle_alpha   90.00
_cell.angle_beta   90.00
_cell.angle_gamma   90.00
#
_symmetry.space_group_name_H-M   'P 1'
#
loop_
_entity.id
_entity.type
_entity.pdbx_description
1 polymer ?
#
loop_
_entity_poly.entity_id
_entity_poly.type
_entity_poly.pdbx_seq_one_letter_code
_entity_poly.pdbx_strand_id
1 'polypeptide(L)'
;MKGAGAVGVLALLPAELVRQVVTRTAEAAEPHYFLDAHQYATVQALCRRLIPGPTDDPTEKDPGALEANVIAYIDLFLGAFNIPAPTGPRIWGEGPFSGRAGPPPWPFAGTAQPDPYPDDFVRSAALSATDVLSWRTLLEGTRGLPERKWADVAAGGKYVGLQDQYVQGVKNLDAAAAQMLPTAKDFVSLNPIEQELLIARPDITTGFPSLVFQHACEGMYGAPEYGGNKDLVGWKYIGWPGDAQPRGYTAEQMLAPDTSAPISANDLKGFDIQELFAHLALGTPRDAKTPWKGRRGL
;
A
#
# COMPACT_ATOMS: atom_id res chain seq x y z
N MET A 1 -38.06 -8.46 0.00
CA MET A 1 -37.73 -9.64 -0.85
C MET A 1 -36.32 -10.06 -0.49
N LYS A 2 -36.12 -11.35 -0.21
CA LYS A 2 -34.89 -11.90 0.37
C LYS A 2 -33.75 -11.89 -0.65
N GLY A 3 -32.57 -11.46 -0.23
CA GLY A 3 -31.36 -11.42 -1.05
C GLY A 3 -30.95 -12.82 -1.50
N ALA A 4 -31.11 -13.11 -2.79
CA ALA A 4 -30.43 -14.21 -3.44
C ALA A 4 -28.98 -13.76 -3.66
N GLY A 5 -28.10 -14.13 -2.73
CA GLY A 5 -26.68 -13.80 -2.79
C GLY A 5 -26.01 -14.40 -4.02
N ALA A 6 -24.95 -13.75 -4.50
CA ALA A 6 -24.16 -14.09 -5.69
C ALA A 6 -23.79 -15.59 -5.83
N VAL A 7 -23.78 -16.34 -4.73
CA VAL A 7 -23.58 -17.81 -4.69
C VAL A 7 -24.66 -18.57 -5.48
N GLY A 8 -25.92 -18.11 -5.46
CA GLY A 8 -27.02 -18.77 -6.18
C GLY A 8 -26.95 -18.63 -7.70
N VAL A 9 -26.29 -17.57 -8.19
CA VAL A 9 -26.12 -17.31 -9.62
C VAL A 9 -25.02 -18.18 -10.22
N LEU A 10 -23.93 -18.42 -9.47
CA LEU A 10 -22.80 -19.26 -9.92
C LEU A 10 -23.17 -20.74 -10.05
N ALA A 11 -24.09 -21.25 -9.21
CA ALA A 11 -24.51 -22.65 -9.24
C ALA A 11 -25.28 -23.05 -10.51
N LEU A 12 -25.79 -22.08 -11.28
CA LEU A 12 -26.51 -22.29 -12.54
C LEU A 12 -25.61 -22.19 -13.77
N LEU A 13 -24.34 -21.81 -13.60
CA LEU A 13 -23.40 -21.65 -14.70
C LEU A 13 -22.69 -22.98 -15.00
N PRO A 14 -22.32 -23.23 -16.26
CA PRO A 14 -21.46 -24.36 -16.62
C PRO A 14 -20.15 -24.31 -15.82
N ALA A 15 -19.65 -25.47 -15.38
CA ALA A 15 -18.46 -25.57 -14.53
C ALA A 15 -17.22 -24.86 -15.12
N GLU A 16 -17.13 -24.81 -16.45
CA GLU A 16 -16.07 -24.10 -17.17
C GLU A 16 -16.20 -22.58 -17.04
N LEU A 17 -17.43 -22.05 -17.07
CA LEU A 17 -17.69 -20.63 -16.85
C LEU A 17 -17.49 -20.24 -15.38
N VAL A 18 -17.87 -21.11 -14.44
CA VAL A 18 -17.57 -20.94 -13.01
C VAL A 18 -16.06 -20.92 -12.80
N ARG A 19 -15.31 -21.85 -13.42
CA ARG A 19 -13.84 -21.83 -13.38
C ARG A 19 -13.28 -20.56 -13.97
N GLN A 20 -13.72 -20.12 -15.14
CA GLN A 20 -13.23 -18.88 -15.76
C GLN A 20 -13.57 -17.64 -14.94
N VAL A 21 -14.74 -17.58 -14.33
CA VAL A 21 -15.12 -16.48 -13.43
C VAL A 21 -14.26 -16.53 -12.17
N VAL A 22 -14.12 -17.69 -11.54
CA VAL A 22 -13.28 -17.88 -10.34
C VAL A 22 -11.82 -17.56 -10.63
N THR A 23 -11.27 -18.04 -11.75
CA THR A 23 -9.90 -17.78 -12.20
C THR A 23 -9.72 -16.31 -12.53
N ARG A 24 -10.64 -15.65 -13.24
CA ARG A 24 -10.58 -14.20 -13.48
C ARG A 24 -10.71 -13.38 -12.19
N THR A 25 -11.56 -13.79 -11.25
CA THR A 25 -11.66 -13.11 -9.94
C THR A 25 -10.44 -13.36 -9.07
N ALA A 26 -9.75 -14.49 -9.23
CA ALA A 26 -8.51 -14.79 -8.53
C ALA A 26 -7.30 -14.10 -9.19
N GLU A 27 -7.32 -13.91 -10.52
CA GLU A 27 -6.36 -13.09 -11.27
C GLU A 27 -6.60 -11.60 -11.06
N ALA A 28 -7.83 -11.17 -10.80
CA ALA A 28 -8.20 -9.79 -10.46
C ALA A 28 -8.14 -9.48 -8.96
N ALA A 29 -7.98 -10.49 -8.10
CA ALA A 29 -7.74 -10.27 -6.68
C ALA A 29 -6.30 -9.75 -6.53
N GLU A 30 -6.16 -8.57 -5.94
CA GLU A 30 -4.84 -7.98 -5.73
C GLU A 30 -3.97 -8.99 -4.96
N PRO A 31 -2.75 -9.30 -5.44
CA PRO A 31 -1.87 -10.23 -4.76
C PRO A 31 -1.55 -9.71 -3.35
N HIS A 32 -1.69 -10.58 -2.35
CA HIS A 32 -1.28 -10.26 -0.97
C HIS A 32 0.18 -10.65 -0.75
N TYR A 33 1.02 -9.68 -0.40
CA TYR A 33 2.46 -9.81 -0.26
C TYR A 33 2.89 -10.11 1.18
N PHE A 34 2.17 -9.63 2.19
CA PHE A 34 2.47 -9.93 3.59
C PHE A 34 1.24 -10.36 4.39
N LEU A 35 0.16 -9.58 4.33
CA LEU A 35 -1.05 -9.76 5.11
C LEU A 35 -1.87 -10.94 4.56
N ASP A 36 -2.40 -11.78 5.45
CA ASP A 36 -3.41 -12.75 5.02
C ASP A 36 -4.75 -12.05 4.70
N ALA A 37 -5.72 -12.80 4.18
CA ALA A 37 -7.01 -12.25 3.76
C ALA A 37 -7.77 -11.52 4.90
N HIS A 38 -7.69 -12.04 6.13
CA HIS A 38 -8.36 -11.44 7.28
C HIS A 38 -7.62 -10.18 7.75
N GLN A 39 -6.29 -10.26 7.86
CA GLN A 39 -5.45 -9.13 8.22
C GLN A 39 -5.59 -7.97 7.23
N TYR A 40 -5.62 -8.28 5.93
CA TYR A 40 -5.82 -7.29 4.87
C TYR A 40 -7.18 -6.60 5.02
N ALA A 41 -8.26 -7.36 5.21
CA ALA A 41 -9.60 -6.82 5.41
C ALA A 41 -9.70 -5.96 6.67
N THR A 42 -9.10 -6.40 7.79
CA THR A 42 -9.07 -5.64 9.05
C THR A 42 -8.31 -4.33 8.93
N VAL A 43 -7.12 -4.35 8.32
CA VAL A 43 -6.33 -3.14 8.11
C VAL A 43 -7.01 -2.20 7.11
N GLN A 44 -7.64 -2.73 6.05
CA GLN A 44 -8.42 -1.91 5.10
C GLN A 44 -9.60 -1.24 5.81
N ALA A 45 -10.37 -1.98 6.61
CA ALA A 45 -11.48 -1.42 7.38
C ALA A 45 -11.00 -0.33 8.34
N LEU A 46 -9.86 -0.54 9.01
CA LEU A 46 -9.25 0.46 9.87
C LEU A 46 -8.83 1.72 9.09
N CYS A 47 -8.16 1.58 7.94
CA CYS A 47 -7.77 2.72 7.10
C CYS A 47 -8.99 3.55 6.67
N ARG A 48 -10.09 2.88 6.30
CA ARG A 48 -11.37 3.50 5.91
C ARG A 48 -12.09 4.25 7.03
N ARG A 49 -11.77 3.96 8.29
CA ARG A 49 -12.25 4.73 9.45
C ARG A 49 -11.31 5.86 9.83
N LEU A 50 -10.01 5.71 9.55
CA LEU A 50 -8.99 6.73 9.85
C LEU A 50 -8.93 7.84 8.80
N ILE A 51 -9.15 7.51 7.53
CA ILE A 51 -9.21 8.44 6.40
C ILE A 51 -10.45 8.07 5.56
N PRO A 52 -11.65 8.45 6.01
CA PRO A 52 -12.89 8.08 5.32
C PRO A 52 -13.01 8.80 3.98
N GLY A 53 -13.61 8.11 3.01
CA GLY A 53 -14.00 8.68 1.72
C GLY A 53 -15.52 8.69 1.53
N PRO A 54 -16.01 9.08 0.34
CA PRO A 54 -17.44 9.26 0.09
C PRO A 54 -18.23 7.94 0.12
N THR A 55 -17.53 6.82 -0.04
CA THR A 55 -18.10 5.47 0.06
C THR A 55 -18.22 4.99 1.52
N ASP A 56 -17.50 5.62 2.44
CA ASP A 56 -17.48 5.31 3.86
C ASP A 56 -18.44 6.20 4.65
N ASP A 57 -18.42 7.51 4.37
CA ASP A 57 -19.31 8.51 4.96
C ASP A 57 -19.91 9.37 3.83
N PRO A 58 -21.24 9.39 3.63
CA PRO A 58 -21.89 10.22 2.61
C PRO A 58 -21.69 11.73 2.77
N THR A 59 -21.24 12.19 3.95
CA THR A 59 -20.90 13.59 4.20
C THR A 59 -19.50 13.96 3.70
N GLU A 60 -18.63 12.96 3.52
CA GLU A 60 -17.31 13.14 2.93
C GLU A 60 -17.42 13.27 1.41
N LYS A 61 -16.81 14.33 0.87
CA LYS A 61 -16.80 14.61 -0.57
C LYS A 61 -15.44 14.34 -1.21
N ASP A 62 -14.42 14.27 -0.38
CA ASP A 62 -13.03 14.11 -0.76
C ASP A 62 -12.62 12.63 -0.71
N PRO A 63 -11.65 12.18 -1.52
CA PRO A 63 -11.25 10.78 -1.55
C PRO A 63 -10.61 10.35 -0.23
N GLY A 64 -10.89 9.12 0.18
CA GLY A 64 -10.32 8.51 1.38
C GLY A 64 -9.31 7.41 1.06
N ALA A 65 -8.99 6.64 2.10
CA ALA A 65 -8.06 5.51 2.00
C ALA A 65 -8.51 4.44 1.01
N LEU A 66 -9.83 4.23 0.85
CA LEU A 66 -10.36 3.25 -0.10
C LEU A 66 -10.12 3.70 -1.54
N GLU A 67 -10.48 4.94 -1.87
CA GLU A 67 -10.34 5.49 -3.21
C GLU A 67 -8.87 5.52 -3.65
N ALA A 68 -7.94 5.76 -2.71
CA ALA A 68 -6.50 5.75 -2.98
C ALA A 68 -5.85 4.36 -2.95
N ASN A 69 -6.59 3.29 -2.64
CA ASN A 69 -6.08 1.94 -2.43
C ASN A 69 -4.92 1.84 -1.42
N VAL A 70 -5.02 2.56 -0.30
CA VAL A 70 -3.98 2.62 0.73
C VAL A 70 -3.55 1.24 1.25
N ILE A 71 -4.47 0.28 1.34
CA ILE A 71 -4.16 -1.05 1.86
C ILE A 71 -3.12 -1.79 0.99
N ALA A 72 -3.15 -1.60 -0.33
CA ALA A 72 -2.14 -2.17 -1.22
C ALA A 72 -0.75 -1.61 -0.93
N TYR A 73 -0.63 -0.30 -0.63
CA TYR A 73 0.63 0.29 -0.16
C TYR A 73 1.14 -0.39 1.10
N ILE A 74 0.28 -0.51 2.11
CA ILE A 74 0.68 -1.09 3.40
C ILE A 74 1.14 -2.54 3.22
N ASP A 75 0.39 -3.34 2.46
CA ASP A 75 0.72 -4.74 2.24
C ASP A 75 2.01 -4.92 1.41
N LEU A 76 2.19 -4.12 0.35
CA LEU A 76 3.42 -4.08 -0.44
C LEU A 76 4.63 -3.65 0.40
N PHE A 77 4.48 -2.63 1.25
CA PHE A 77 5.55 -2.14 2.11
C PHE A 77 5.97 -3.20 3.14
N LEU A 78 5.00 -3.81 3.83
CA LEU A 78 5.26 -4.89 4.77
C LEU A 78 5.85 -6.12 4.08
N GLY A 79 5.44 -6.37 2.84
CA GLY A 79 5.86 -7.47 1.98
C GLY A 79 7.02 -7.14 1.05
N ALA A 80 7.72 -6.01 1.22
CA ALA A 80 8.65 -5.50 0.20
C ALA A 80 9.73 -6.50 -0.20
N PHE A 81 10.23 -7.31 0.75
CA PHE A 81 11.23 -8.36 0.52
C PHE A 81 10.68 -9.72 0.07
N ASN A 82 9.36 -9.86 -0.03
CA ASN A 82 8.70 -11.05 -0.56
C ASN A 82 8.54 -10.98 -2.10
N ILE A 83 8.72 -9.80 -2.68
CA ILE A 83 8.66 -9.57 -4.12
C ILE A 83 10.02 -9.96 -4.73
N PRO A 84 10.07 -10.90 -5.69
CA PRO A 84 11.32 -11.32 -6.31
C PRO A 84 11.88 -10.26 -7.27
N ALA A 85 13.19 -10.33 -7.50
CA ALA A 85 13.83 -9.57 -8.57
C ALA A 85 13.26 -9.95 -9.95
N PRO A 86 13.21 -9.03 -10.93
CA PRO A 86 13.77 -7.66 -10.88
C PRO A 86 12.84 -6.62 -10.24
N THR A 87 11.57 -6.97 -9.96
CA THR A 87 10.59 -6.01 -9.46
C THR A 87 10.75 -5.69 -7.97
N GLY A 88 11.35 -6.60 -7.19
CA GLY A 88 11.67 -6.39 -5.78
C GLY A 88 13.15 -6.59 -5.42
N PRO A 89 13.54 -6.27 -4.17
CA PRO A 89 12.68 -5.85 -3.08
C PRO A 89 12.14 -4.43 -3.25
N ARG A 90 10.85 -4.23 -2.95
CA ARG A 90 10.12 -2.98 -3.22
C ARG A 90 10.37 -1.92 -2.15
N ILE A 91 11.62 -1.51 -2.00
CA ILE A 91 12.03 -0.45 -1.07
C ILE A 91 12.21 0.87 -1.80
N TRP A 92 12.97 0.86 -2.89
CA TRP A 92 13.24 2.04 -3.71
C TRP A 92 12.97 1.73 -5.17
N GLY A 93 12.14 2.55 -5.84
CA GLY A 93 12.00 2.54 -7.29
C GLY A 93 13.30 2.95 -7.97
N GLU A 94 13.60 2.39 -9.15
CA GLU A 94 14.73 2.82 -9.97
C GLU A 94 14.47 4.17 -10.64
N GLY A 95 15.56 4.88 -10.93
CA GLY A 95 15.54 6.19 -11.58
C GLY A 95 15.29 7.33 -10.59
N PRO A 96 15.75 8.56 -10.89
CA PRO A 96 15.38 9.73 -10.10
C PRO A 96 13.91 10.15 -10.26
N PHE A 97 13.20 9.67 -11.29
CA PHE A 97 11.82 10.06 -11.64
C PHE A 97 10.99 8.87 -12.13
N SER A 98 9.66 8.94 -12.01
CA SER A 98 8.76 7.87 -12.52
C SER A 98 8.53 7.91 -14.04
N GLY A 99 9.00 8.97 -14.71
CA GLY A 99 8.79 9.16 -16.15
C GLY A 99 7.35 9.47 -16.56
N ARG A 100 6.37 9.51 -15.62
CA ARG A 100 4.94 9.73 -15.92
C ARG A 100 4.66 11.05 -16.64
N ALA A 101 5.46 12.08 -16.37
CA ALA A 101 5.39 13.39 -17.00
C ALA A 101 6.28 13.53 -18.26
N GLY A 102 6.92 12.45 -18.71
CA GLY A 102 7.93 12.45 -19.77
C GLY A 102 9.33 12.84 -19.28
N PRO A 103 10.35 12.75 -20.16
CA PRO A 103 11.73 13.07 -19.80
C PRO A 103 11.90 14.58 -19.51
N PRO A 104 12.82 14.95 -18.61
CA PRO A 104 13.05 16.35 -18.25
C PRO A 104 13.56 17.18 -19.45
N PRO A 105 13.13 18.46 -19.57
CA PRO A 105 13.44 19.29 -20.73
C PRO A 105 14.89 19.80 -20.84
N TRP A 106 15.77 19.54 -19.85
CA TRP A 106 17.19 19.98 -19.90
C TRP A 106 18.06 19.33 -18.81
N PRO A 107 19.36 19.02 -19.03
CA PRO A 107 20.09 18.95 -20.30
C PRO A 107 19.75 17.68 -21.12
N PHE A 108 18.76 16.90 -20.69
CA PHE A 108 18.43 15.59 -21.26
C PHE A 108 17.40 15.64 -22.40
N ALA A 109 16.89 16.83 -22.76
CA ALA A 109 16.01 16.97 -23.92
C ALA A 109 16.78 16.64 -25.21
N GLY A 110 16.38 15.55 -25.86
CA GLY A 110 16.93 15.12 -27.14
C GLY A 110 18.11 14.16 -27.05
N THR A 111 18.61 13.84 -25.86
CA THR A 111 19.41 12.61 -25.69
C THR A 111 18.43 11.44 -25.63
N ALA A 112 18.61 10.42 -26.49
CA ALA A 112 17.95 9.15 -26.27
C ALA A 112 18.17 8.77 -24.81
N GLN A 113 17.10 8.49 -24.04
CA GLN A 113 17.27 7.92 -22.71
C GLN A 113 18.25 6.75 -22.87
N PRO A 114 19.31 6.66 -22.04
CA PRO A 114 20.22 5.54 -22.12
C PRO A 114 19.38 4.26 -22.08
N ASP A 115 19.63 3.31 -22.97
CA ASP A 115 18.97 2.01 -22.90
C ASP A 115 19.86 1.05 -22.09
N PRO A 116 19.39 0.47 -20.96
CA PRO A 116 18.18 0.77 -20.21
C PRO A 116 18.44 1.77 -19.08
N TYR A 117 17.75 2.92 -19.08
CA TYR A 117 17.65 3.87 -17.98
C TYR A 117 16.20 3.78 -17.48
N PRO A 118 15.96 2.97 -16.44
CA PRO A 118 14.64 2.58 -15.99
C PRO A 118 13.98 3.67 -15.14
N ASP A 119 13.59 4.79 -15.76
CA ASP A 119 12.85 5.89 -15.11
C ASP A 119 11.35 5.57 -15.08
N ASP A 120 10.99 4.44 -14.50
CA ASP A 120 9.58 4.01 -14.41
C ASP A 120 9.08 3.92 -12.97
N PHE A 121 9.98 4.01 -11.98
CA PHE A 121 9.70 3.63 -10.59
C PHE A 121 9.13 2.21 -10.46
N VAL A 122 8.89 1.43 -11.52
CA VAL A 122 8.31 0.08 -11.49
C VAL A 122 9.36 -0.95 -11.12
N ARG A 123 10.59 -0.77 -11.62
CA ARG A 123 11.75 -1.57 -11.19
C ARG A 123 12.26 -1.11 -9.84
N SER A 124 12.92 -2.01 -9.10
CA SER A 124 13.50 -1.70 -7.79
C SER A 124 15.01 -1.50 -7.88
N ALA A 125 15.50 -0.43 -7.25
CA ALA A 125 16.92 -0.15 -7.18
C ALA A 125 17.65 -1.21 -6.36
N ALA A 126 18.85 -1.56 -6.81
CA ALA A 126 19.71 -2.48 -6.08
C ALA A 126 20.05 -1.92 -4.69
N LEU A 127 19.75 -2.69 -3.65
CA LEU A 127 20.05 -2.33 -2.27
C LEU A 127 21.45 -2.77 -1.87
N SER A 128 22.17 -1.94 -1.11
CA SER A 128 23.42 -2.37 -0.48
C SER A 128 23.14 -3.39 0.63
N ALA A 129 24.17 -4.13 1.06
CA ALA A 129 24.03 -5.06 2.18
C ALA A 129 23.56 -4.34 3.47
N THR A 130 23.99 -3.10 3.69
CA THR A 130 23.57 -2.27 4.82
C THR A 130 22.10 -1.85 4.70
N ASP A 131 21.64 -1.50 3.50
CA ASP A 131 20.23 -1.19 3.26
C ASP A 131 19.36 -2.42 3.52
N VAL A 132 19.75 -3.58 2.98
CA VAL A 132 19.03 -4.84 3.21
C VAL A 132 18.97 -5.16 4.71
N LEU A 133 20.08 -5.02 5.43
CA LEU A 133 20.11 -5.25 6.87
C LEU A 133 19.18 -4.28 7.62
N SER A 134 19.23 -2.99 7.30
CA SER A 134 18.44 -1.96 7.99
C SER A 134 16.95 -2.13 7.72
N TRP A 135 16.56 -2.25 6.45
CA TRP A 135 15.16 -2.39 6.05
C TRP A 135 14.54 -3.70 6.53
N ARG A 136 15.26 -4.82 6.45
CA ARG A 136 14.76 -6.07 7.04
C ARG A 136 14.67 -5.98 8.56
N THR A 137 15.55 -5.24 9.24
CA THR A 137 15.43 -5.04 10.69
C THR A 137 14.18 -4.24 11.03
N LEU A 138 13.90 -3.15 10.31
CA LEU A 138 12.67 -2.36 10.46
C LEU A 138 11.41 -3.21 10.24
N LEU A 139 11.36 -3.95 9.13
CA LEU A 139 10.17 -4.71 8.73
C LEU A 139 9.99 -5.97 9.58
N GLU A 140 11.04 -6.77 9.73
CA GLU A 140 10.97 -8.13 10.29
C GLU A 140 11.38 -8.20 11.77
N GLY A 141 11.95 -7.12 12.31
CA GLY A 141 12.57 -7.10 13.63
C GLY A 141 13.92 -7.81 13.65
N THR A 142 14.42 -8.09 14.86
CA THR A 142 15.74 -8.70 15.04
C THR A 142 15.79 -10.19 14.72
N ARG A 143 14.67 -10.91 14.84
CA ARG A 143 14.57 -12.38 14.64
C ARG A 143 15.63 -13.20 15.41
N GLY A 144 16.21 -12.64 16.46
CA GLY A 144 17.32 -13.25 17.21
C GLY A 144 18.65 -13.32 16.43
N LEU A 145 18.76 -12.62 15.31
CA LEU A 145 19.95 -12.60 14.46
C LEU A 145 21.03 -11.69 15.07
N PRO A 146 22.27 -12.18 15.26
CA PRO A 146 23.35 -11.38 15.85
C PRO A 146 23.59 -10.04 15.16
N GLU A 147 23.53 -10.01 13.83
CA GLU A 147 23.74 -8.82 13.00
C GLU A 147 22.64 -7.76 13.12
N ARG A 148 21.51 -8.08 13.76
CA ARG A 148 20.40 -7.14 14.04
C ARG A 148 20.28 -6.75 15.50
N LYS A 149 21.12 -7.31 16.39
CA LYS A 149 21.07 -7.08 17.84
C LYS A 149 21.26 -5.60 18.23
N TRP A 150 21.90 -4.81 17.37
CA TRP A 150 22.03 -3.35 17.56
C TRP A 150 20.67 -2.65 17.66
N ALA A 151 19.63 -3.16 17.00
CA ALA A 151 18.31 -2.58 17.05
C ALA A 151 17.64 -2.78 18.42
N ASP A 152 17.90 -3.91 19.09
CA ASP A 152 17.40 -4.12 20.45
C ASP A 152 18.01 -3.08 21.42
N VAL A 153 19.30 -2.79 21.26
CA VAL A 153 19.98 -1.77 22.06
C VAL A 153 19.38 -0.39 21.80
N ALA A 154 19.18 -0.02 20.53
CA ALA A 154 18.58 1.26 20.15
C ALA A 154 17.13 1.42 20.66
N ALA A 155 16.38 0.32 20.76
CA ALA A 155 15.01 0.30 21.26
C ALA A 155 14.89 0.30 22.79
N GLY A 156 16.01 0.09 23.52
CA GLY A 156 15.97 -0.11 24.97
C GLY A 156 15.32 -1.43 25.39
N GLY A 157 15.26 -2.43 24.50
CA GLY A 157 14.54 -3.69 24.68
C GLY A 157 14.45 -4.47 23.38
N LYS A 158 13.65 -5.55 23.31
CA LYS A 158 13.48 -6.27 22.04
C LYS A 158 12.84 -5.35 21.00
N TYR A 159 13.52 -5.11 19.88
CA TYR A 159 12.95 -4.36 18.77
C TYR A 159 11.94 -5.23 18.02
N VAL A 160 10.69 -4.74 17.96
CA VAL A 160 9.58 -5.42 17.29
C VAL A 160 9.43 -4.82 15.89
N GLY A 161 9.59 -5.65 14.86
CA GLY A 161 9.45 -5.20 13.47
C GLY A 161 8.01 -4.85 13.12
N LEU A 162 7.83 -4.04 12.08
CA LEU A 162 6.52 -3.61 11.59
C LEU A 162 5.59 -4.79 11.28
N GLN A 163 6.12 -5.88 10.72
CA GLN A 163 5.36 -7.11 10.44
C GLN A 163 4.69 -7.67 11.70
N ASP A 164 5.44 -7.81 12.79
CA ASP A 164 4.91 -8.31 14.07
C ASP A 164 3.94 -7.31 14.71
N GLN A 165 4.20 -6.00 14.59
CA GLN A 165 3.30 -4.95 15.08
C GLN A 165 1.94 -5.00 14.37
N TYR A 166 1.91 -5.24 13.05
CA TYR A 166 0.67 -5.38 12.28
C TYR A 166 -0.10 -6.64 12.64
N VAL A 167 0.56 -7.80 12.69
CA VAL A 167 -0.07 -9.07 13.07
C VAL A 167 -0.67 -8.99 14.48
N GLN A 168 0.09 -8.42 15.44
CA GLN A 168 -0.38 -8.28 16.81
C GLN A 168 -1.48 -7.21 16.93
N GLY A 169 -1.38 -6.11 16.17
CA GLY A 169 -2.39 -5.06 16.13
C GLY A 169 -3.75 -5.54 15.65
N VAL A 170 -3.79 -6.31 14.55
CA VAL A 170 -5.02 -6.97 14.05
C VAL A 170 -5.60 -7.89 15.12
N LYS A 171 -4.77 -8.75 15.72
CA LYS A 171 -5.22 -9.67 16.78
C LYS A 171 -5.81 -8.92 17.98
N ASN A 172 -5.22 -7.79 18.36
CA ASN A 172 -5.72 -6.97 19.45
C ASN A 172 -7.07 -6.33 19.11
N LEU A 173 -7.26 -5.84 17.87
CA LEU A 173 -8.54 -5.31 17.41
C LEU A 173 -9.63 -6.38 17.39
N ASP A 174 -9.33 -7.60 16.96
CA ASP A 174 -10.30 -8.69 16.97
C ASP A 174 -10.70 -9.09 18.40
N ALA A 175 -9.72 -9.17 19.30
CA ALA A 175 -9.98 -9.44 20.71
C ALA A 175 -10.81 -8.31 21.36
N ALA A 176 -10.52 -7.06 21.01
CA ALA A 176 -11.28 -5.89 21.42
C ALA A 176 -12.72 -5.92 20.92
N ALA A 177 -12.93 -6.32 19.67
CA ALA A 177 -14.26 -6.41 19.06
C ALA A 177 -15.13 -7.43 19.81
N ALA A 178 -14.57 -8.61 20.09
CA ALA A 178 -15.24 -9.65 20.87
C ALA A 178 -15.54 -9.22 22.31
N GLN A 179 -14.71 -8.36 22.91
CA GLN A 179 -14.95 -7.81 24.25
C GLN A 179 -16.03 -6.73 24.25
N MET A 180 -16.02 -5.83 23.26
CA MET A 180 -16.98 -4.74 23.14
C MET A 180 -18.38 -5.27 22.80
N LEU A 181 -18.45 -6.26 21.89
CA LEU A 181 -19.69 -6.90 21.46
C LEU A 181 -19.49 -8.41 21.42
N PRO A 182 -19.98 -9.18 22.41
CA PRO A 182 -19.77 -10.63 22.48
C PRO A 182 -20.30 -11.44 21.29
N THR A 183 -21.19 -10.85 20.48
CA THR A 183 -21.70 -11.45 19.24
C THR A 183 -20.82 -11.18 18.02
N ALA A 184 -19.87 -10.25 18.11
CA ALA A 184 -18.91 -9.97 17.05
C ALA A 184 -17.87 -11.09 16.98
N LYS A 185 -17.57 -11.52 15.76
CA LYS A 185 -16.56 -12.55 15.51
C LYS A 185 -15.14 -11.97 15.52
N ASP A 186 -15.01 -10.78 14.96
CA ASP A 186 -13.77 -10.06 14.68
C ASP A 186 -14.07 -8.58 14.39
N PHE A 187 -13.04 -7.75 14.23
CA PHE A 187 -13.22 -6.32 13.99
C PHE A 187 -14.02 -6.02 12.72
N VAL A 188 -13.78 -6.76 11.63
CA VAL A 188 -14.47 -6.53 10.35
C VAL A 188 -15.95 -6.93 10.38
N SER A 189 -16.36 -7.79 11.32
CA SER A 189 -17.77 -8.15 11.53
C SER A 189 -18.60 -7.06 12.21
N LEU A 190 -17.95 -6.06 12.83
CA LEU A 190 -18.61 -4.90 13.41
C LEU A 190 -19.17 -3.99 12.32
N ASN A 191 -20.29 -3.32 12.59
CA ASN A 191 -20.78 -2.27 11.70
C ASN A 191 -19.87 -1.02 11.76
N PRO A 192 -19.95 -0.08 10.80
CA PRO A 192 -19.05 1.07 10.76
C PRO A 192 -19.00 1.91 12.04
N ILE A 193 -20.15 2.17 12.67
CA ILE A 193 -20.24 2.95 13.91
C ILE A 193 -19.55 2.20 15.06
N GLU A 194 -19.75 0.89 15.15
CA GLU A 194 -19.07 0.06 16.15
C GLU A 194 -17.54 0.04 15.94
N GLN A 195 -17.09 -0.03 14.68
CA GLN A 195 -15.66 0.05 14.36
C GLN A 195 -15.05 1.38 14.82
N GLU A 196 -15.72 2.50 14.56
CA GLU A 196 -15.29 3.84 14.99
C GLU A 196 -15.24 3.96 16.51
N LEU A 197 -16.29 3.49 17.20
CA LEU A 197 -16.35 3.47 18.66
C LEU A 197 -15.19 2.68 19.25
N LEU A 198 -14.81 1.54 18.65
CA LEU A 198 -13.67 0.75 19.10
C LEU A 198 -12.34 1.44 18.82
N ILE A 199 -12.16 2.03 17.63
CA ILE A 199 -10.94 2.77 17.28
C ILE A 199 -10.71 3.95 18.22
N ALA A 200 -11.78 4.66 18.58
CA ALA A 200 -11.76 5.80 19.48
C ALA A 200 -11.42 5.45 20.95
N ARG A 201 -11.15 4.17 21.27
CA ARG A 201 -10.77 3.69 22.60
C ARG A 201 -9.24 3.57 22.74
N PRO A 202 -8.56 4.62 23.23
CA PRO A 202 -7.11 4.62 23.36
C PRO A 202 -6.60 3.58 24.37
N ASP A 203 -7.45 3.09 25.29
CA ASP A 203 -7.16 2.05 26.27
C ASP A 203 -7.06 0.63 25.65
N ILE A 204 -7.53 0.46 24.41
CA ILE A 204 -7.64 -0.84 23.74
C ILE A 204 -6.76 -0.89 22.50
N THR A 205 -6.61 0.22 21.79
CA THR A 205 -5.92 0.28 20.50
C THR A 205 -4.55 0.96 20.56
N THR A 206 -4.01 1.28 21.75
CA THR A 206 -2.85 2.18 21.92
C THR A 206 -1.74 1.95 20.87
N GLY A 207 -1.48 2.97 20.05
CA GLY A 207 -0.39 3.00 19.08
C GLY A 207 -0.67 2.35 17.72
N PHE A 208 -1.51 1.31 17.63
CA PHE A 208 -1.72 0.61 16.35
C PHE A 208 -2.49 1.44 15.30
N PRO A 209 -3.64 2.09 15.60
CA PRO A 209 -4.28 3.01 14.68
C PRO A 209 -3.38 4.18 14.29
N SER A 210 -2.53 4.66 15.19
CA SER A 210 -1.56 5.72 14.86
C SER A 210 -0.51 5.24 13.86
N LEU A 211 0.03 4.03 14.04
CA LEU A 211 0.94 3.39 13.08
C LEU A 211 0.27 3.21 11.72
N VAL A 212 -0.97 2.70 11.71
CA VAL A 212 -1.73 2.49 10.48
C VAL A 212 -2.05 3.83 9.82
N PHE A 213 -2.43 4.86 10.58
CA PHE A 213 -2.67 6.20 10.05
C PHE A 213 -1.43 6.80 9.40
N GLN A 214 -0.24 6.62 10.00
CA GLN A 214 1.01 7.08 9.40
C GLN A 214 1.24 6.43 8.03
N HIS A 215 1.20 5.09 7.97
CA HIS A 215 1.38 4.40 6.68
C HIS A 215 0.21 4.65 5.72
N ALA A 216 -0.98 4.97 6.24
CA ALA A 216 -2.12 5.37 5.41
C ALA A 216 -1.89 6.72 4.75
N CYS A 217 -1.29 7.68 5.45
CA CYS A 217 -0.87 8.95 4.87
C CYS A 217 0.24 8.75 3.83
N GLU A 218 1.22 7.89 4.12
CA GLU A 218 2.27 7.52 3.16
C GLU A 218 1.66 6.88 1.89
N GLY A 219 0.71 5.96 2.05
CA GLY A 219 -0.02 5.36 0.93
C GLY A 219 -0.92 6.34 0.19
N MET A 220 -1.56 7.28 0.89
CA MET A 220 -2.47 8.27 0.30
C MET A 220 -1.71 9.27 -0.59
N TYR A 221 -0.53 9.71 -0.14
CA TYR A 221 0.19 10.82 -0.76
C TYR A 221 1.54 10.42 -1.39
N GLY A 222 1.92 9.15 -1.31
CA GLY A 222 3.12 8.60 -1.93
C GLY A 222 3.00 8.41 -3.44
N ALA A 223 4.11 7.95 -4.05
CA ALA A 223 4.10 7.57 -5.45
C ALA A 223 3.23 6.31 -5.66
N PRO A 224 2.36 6.30 -6.68
CA PRO A 224 1.38 5.23 -6.85
C PRO A 224 2.01 3.88 -7.22
N GLU A 225 3.28 3.86 -7.68
CA GLU A 225 4.04 2.64 -7.92
C GLU A 225 4.32 1.83 -6.65
N TYR A 226 4.05 2.38 -5.46
CA TYR A 226 4.10 1.64 -4.21
C TYR A 226 2.73 1.07 -3.81
N GLY A 227 1.68 1.22 -4.63
CA GLY A 227 0.37 0.57 -4.50
C GLY A 227 -0.74 1.47 -3.95
N GLY A 228 -0.40 2.58 -3.31
CA GLY A 228 -1.34 3.58 -2.83
C GLY A 228 -1.58 4.66 -3.88
N ASN A 229 -2.18 5.79 -3.47
CA ASN A 229 -2.45 6.96 -4.29
C ASN A 229 -2.97 6.59 -5.70
N LYS A 230 -3.82 5.56 -5.76
CA LYS A 230 -4.34 5.01 -7.01
C LYS A 230 -4.97 6.12 -7.84
N ASP A 231 -4.76 6.08 -9.16
CA ASP A 231 -5.26 7.11 -10.07
C ASP A 231 -4.86 8.55 -9.70
N LEU A 232 -3.80 8.70 -8.89
CA LEU A 232 -3.27 9.96 -8.35
C LEU A 232 -4.29 10.71 -7.47
N VAL A 233 -5.27 10.02 -6.87
CA VAL A 233 -6.38 10.68 -6.16
C VAL A 233 -5.91 11.54 -4.98
N GLY A 234 -4.91 11.11 -4.22
CA GLY A 234 -4.38 11.88 -3.11
C GLY A 234 -3.64 13.12 -3.57
N TRP A 235 -2.87 13.01 -4.66
CA TRP A 235 -2.20 14.17 -5.28
C TRP A 235 -3.19 15.17 -5.85
N LYS A 236 -4.21 14.69 -6.58
CA LYS A 236 -5.31 15.52 -7.11
C LYS A 236 -6.05 16.25 -5.99
N TYR A 237 -6.33 15.56 -4.89
CA TYR A 237 -7.01 16.13 -3.73
C TYR A 237 -6.24 17.30 -3.11
N ILE A 238 -4.93 17.14 -2.89
CA ILE A 238 -4.10 18.21 -2.31
C ILE A 238 -3.63 19.25 -3.33
N GLY A 239 -4.03 19.12 -4.60
CA GLY A 239 -3.59 19.99 -5.69
C GLY A 239 -2.10 19.84 -6.05
N TRP A 240 -1.48 18.70 -5.70
CA TRP A 240 -0.10 18.42 -6.09
C TRP A 240 -0.07 17.84 -7.50
N PRO A 241 0.70 18.42 -8.45
CA PRO A 241 0.78 17.93 -9.82
C PRO A 241 1.54 16.61 -9.98
N GLY A 242 2.04 16.01 -8.90
CA GLY A 242 2.90 14.84 -8.94
C GLY A 242 4.35 15.17 -9.24
N ASP A 243 5.13 14.15 -9.60
CA ASP A 243 6.56 14.23 -9.91
C ASP A 243 6.87 14.86 -11.28
N ALA A 244 5.97 15.70 -11.79
CA ALA A 244 6.24 16.57 -12.92
C ALA A 244 7.25 17.63 -12.49
N GLN A 245 8.46 17.61 -13.10
CA GLN A 245 9.40 18.70 -12.91
C GLN A 245 8.75 20.02 -13.34
N PRO A 246 8.88 21.11 -12.55
CA PRO A 246 8.60 22.44 -13.08
C PRO A 246 9.41 22.61 -14.37
N ARG A 247 8.83 23.22 -15.40
CA ARG A 247 9.48 23.45 -16.72
C ARG A 247 10.68 24.41 -16.66
N GLY A 248 11.34 24.52 -15.50
CA GLY A 248 12.06 25.72 -15.09
C GLY A 248 11.09 26.89 -14.91
N TYR A 249 11.52 27.90 -14.18
CA TYR A 249 10.89 29.21 -14.21
C TYR A 249 11.81 30.11 -15.03
N THR A 250 11.25 30.80 -16.01
CA THR A 250 11.96 31.91 -16.67
C THR A 250 12.34 32.98 -15.64
N ALA A 251 13.33 33.81 -15.96
CA ALA A 251 13.70 34.94 -15.08
C ALA A 251 12.49 35.84 -14.73
N GLU A 252 11.54 35.99 -15.66
CA GLU A 252 10.30 36.72 -15.43
C GLU A 252 9.32 35.98 -14.50
N GLN A 253 9.22 34.66 -14.60
CA GLN A 253 8.41 33.84 -13.69
C GLN A 253 8.98 33.73 -12.27
N MET A 254 10.30 33.97 -12.10
CA MET A 254 10.93 34.08 -10.77
C MET A 254 10.68 35.43 -10.10
N LEU A 255 10.41 36.47 -10.90
CA LEU A 255 10.14 37.83 -10.44
C LEU A 255 8.65 38.13 -10.26
N ALA A 256 7.78 37.27 -10.81
CA ALA A 256 6.33 37.35 -10.65
C ALA A 256 5.84 36.23 -9.71
N PRO A 257 4.93 36.51 -8.75
CA PRO A 257 4.26 35.46 -8.00
C PRO A 257 3.50 34.54 -8.98
N ASP A 258 3.60 33.22 -8.76
CA ASP A 258 2.90 32.23 -9.60
C ASP A 258 1.39 32.49 -9.56
N THR A 259 0.81 32.79 -10.73
CA THR A 259 -0.63 33.00 -10.94
C THR A 259 -1.21 31.92 -11.85
N SER A 260 -0.41 30.91 -12.19
CA SER A 260 -0.83 29.79 -13.02
C SER A 260 -1.85 28.96 -12.26
N ALA A 261 -2.91 28.53 -12.93
CA ALA A 261 -3.76 27.49 -12.38
C ALA A 261 -2.92 26.21 -12.19
N PRO A 262 -3.17 25.40 -11.15
CA PRO A 262 -2.56 24.09 -11.00
C PRO A 262 -2.63 23.29 -12.30
N ILE A 263 -1.62 22.46 -12.58
CA ILE A 263 -1.61 21.58 -13.75
C ILE A 263 -2.90 20.75 -13.73
N SER A 264 -3.61 20.69 -14.86
CA SER A 264 -4.91 20.04 -14.88
C SER A 264 -4.73 18.53 -14.71
N ALA A 265 -5.58 17.92 -13.88
CA ALA A 265 -5.60 16.48 -13.66
C ALA A 265 -5.81 15.66 -14.96
N ASN A 266 -6.24 16.30 -16.05
CA ASN A 266 -6.42 15.67 -17.37
C ASN A 266 -5.10 15.49 -18.14
N ASP A 267 -4.03 16.17 -17.74
CA ASP A 267 -2.71 16.09 -18.38
C ASP A 267 -1.81 15.01 -17.76
N LEU A 268 -2.19 14.48 -16.58
CA LEU A 268 -1.53 13.35 -15.95
C LEU A 268 -2.18 12.05 -16.43
N LYS A 269 -1.42 11.19 -17.11
CA LYS A 269 -1.88 9.82 -17.38
C LYS A 269 -2.19 9.14 -16.04
N GLY A 270 -3.40 8.60 -15.89
CA GLY A 270 -3.76 7.77 -14.75
C GLY A 270 -2.77 6.61 -14.61
N PHE A 271 -2.40 6.30 -13.37
CA PHE A 271 -1.57 5.15 -13.08
C PHE A 271 -2.46 3.90 -12.97
N ASP A 272 -2.28 2.95 -13.89
CA ASP A 272 -3.02 1.70 -13.85
C ASP A 272 -2.38 0.71 -12.87
N ILE A 273 -3.04 0.54 -11.73
CA ILE A 273 -2.58 -0.38 -10.68
C ILE A 273 -2.65 -1.85 -11.12
N GLN A 274 -3.57 -2.21 -12.04
CA GLN A 274 -3.66 -3.56 -12.58
C GLN A 274 -2.48 -3.84 -13.51
N GLU A 275 -2.03 -2.85 -14.27
CA GLU A 275 -0.79 -2.93 -15.05
C GLU A 275 0.44 -3.07 -14.12
N LEU A 276 0.52 -2.31 -13.02
CA LEU A 276 1.56 -2.50 -12.00
C LEU A 276 1.56 -3.92 -11.43
N PHE A 277 0.40 -4.43 -11.00
CA PHE A 277 0.29 -5.80 -10.45
C PHE A 277 0.59 -6.88 -11.49
N ALA A 278 0.30 -6.65 -12.77
CA ALA A 278 0.71 -7.55 -13.85
C ALA A 278 2.23 -7.58 -14.04
N HIS A 279 2.95 -6.49 -13.74
CA HIS A 279 4.42 -6.40 -13.77
C HIS A 279 5.09 -6.85 -12.46
N LEU A 280 4.36 -6.83 -11.34
CA LEU A 280 4.76 -7.47 -10.09
C LEU A 280 4.61 -8.98 -10.26
N ALA A 281 5.70 -9.66 -10.66
CA ALA A 281 5.74 -11.10 -10.88
C ALA A 281 4.93 -11.83 -9.80
N LEU A 282 3.87 -12.54 -10.24
CA LEU A 282 2.89 -13.29 -9.44
C LEU A 282 3.49 -13.76 -8.12
N GLY A 283 3.32 -12.94 -7.07
CA GLY A 283 3.62 -13.38 -5.72
C GLY A 283 2.71 -14.56 -5.47
N THR A 284 3.25 -15.74 -5.17
CA THR A 284 2.42 -16.84 -4.66
C THR A 284 1.72 -16.32 -3.42
N PRO A 285 0.37 -16.19 -3.41
CA PRO A 285 -0.36 -15.78 -2.23
C PRO A 285 0.05 -16.68 -1.07
N ARG A 286 0.34 -16.09 0.09
CA ARG A 286 0.69 -16.89 1.26
C ARG A 286 -0.49 -17.77 1.64
N ASP A 287 -0.29 -19.09 1.60
CA ASP A 287 -1.26 -20.02 2.19
C ASP A 287 -1.33 -19.78 3.71
N ALA A 288 -2.53 -19.81 4.28
CA ALA A 288 -2.86 -19.39 5.66
C ALA A 288 -2.14 -20.20 6.77
N LYS A 289 -1.33 -21.21 6.40
CA LYS A 289 -0.77 -22.21 7.31
C LYS A 289 0.76 -22.27 7.38
N THR A 290 1.50 -21.47 6.62
CA THR A 290 2.97 -21.58 6.58
C THR A 290 3.64 -20.40 7.26
N PRO A 291 4.36 -20.60 8.39
CA PRO A 291 5.37 -19.66 8.86
C PRO A 291 6.53 -19.62 7.85
N TRP A 292 7.13 -18.43 7.71
CA TRP A 292 8.27 -18.16 6.84
C TRP A 292 9.41 -19.17 7.07
N LYS A 293 9.79 -19.91 6.03
CA LYS A 293 11.10 -20.55 5.93
C LYS A 293 11.99 -19.61 5.14
N GLY A 294 12.81 -18.84 5.84
CA GLY A 294 13.79 -17.98 5.20
C GLY A 294 14.65 -18.73 4.21
N ARG A 295 14.77 -18.17 3.00
CA ARG A 295 15.91 -18.51 2.15
C ARG A 295 17.17 -18.07 2.88
N ARG A 296 18.01 -19.04 3.25
CA ARG A 296 19.43 -18.82 3.52
C ARG A 296 20.14 -18.63 2.18
N GLY A 297 20.93 -17.57 2.05
CA GLY A 297 21.60 -17.12 0.83
C GLY A 297 20.71 -16.12 0.11
N LEU A 298 21.06 -14.84 -0.01
CA LEU A 298 22.35 -14.17 -0.26
C LEU A 298 22.35 -12.79 0.40
#